data_AF-A0A5F1ZCS6-F1
#
_entry.id   AF-A0A5F1ZCS6-F1
#
_cell.length_a   1.000
_cell.length_b   1.000
_cell.length_c   1.000
_cell.angle_alpha   90.00
_cell.angle_beta   90.00
_cell.angle_gamma   90.00
#
_symmetry.space_group_name_H-M   'P 1'
#
loop_
_entity.id
_entity.type
_entity.pdbx_description
1 polymer ?
#
loop_
_entity_poly.entity_id
_entity_poly.type
_entity_poly.pdbx_seq_one_letter_code
_entity_poly.pdbx_strand_id
1 'polypeptide(L)'
;MRPFVVPIFALSLGFCTSEPQKNPTRDPYSLETLIFLEEVLLDVWESSETREGAMSRLRYVCRTRDTDDGYLCYTWGLLEYHRGNYAESYTAFRKALEKNPNDSLYKNMMRISAEKSGNLPDLRAHSRDGEVLAVFTETQKLCKENKPPEFASFRFLAERGVLTKESMRRGVLADCFQRLSDGDKSTLQKEIRISSLSYKERLYADQMKSDPFSRIWDTASYHRGESAKEAVGASAGVVSVNSSLGTEGGTPTEPPAAKSGVPITDAWKKVKLASASGNESQGREGLRSFLSEIQSAKRKGKLEGQLALALERAAKLLLEQDPQYSKLRFLAKEL
;
A
#
# COMPACT_ATOMS: atom_id res chain seq x y z
N MET A 1 29.23 56.34 -34.56
CA MET A 1 29.84 55.11 -34.01
C MET A 1 29.68 55.12 -32.49
N ARG A 2 28.80 54.26 -31.96
CA ARG A 2 28.72 53.87 -30.55
C ARG A 2 28.27 52.39 -30.51
N PRO A 3 28.82 51.53 -29.65
CA PRO A 3 28.68 50.09 -29.76
C PRO A 3 27.52 49.51 -28.92
N PHE A 4 26.98 48.41 -29.43
CA PHE A 4 26.35 47.24 -28.79
C PHE A 4 25.84 47.33 -27.34
N VAL A 5 24.53 47.07 -27.19
CA VAL A 5 23.98 46.30 -26.06
C VAL A 5 22.91 45.35 -26.62
N VAL A 6 23.20 44.05 -26.58
CA VAL A 6 22.22 42.97 -26.83
C VAL A 6 21.76 42.46 -25.47
N PRO A 7 20.46 42.54 -25.12
CA PRO A 7 19.96 41.80 -23.99
C PRO A 7 19.57 40.39 -24.46
N ILE A 8 20.39 39.40 -24.09
CA ILE A 8 20.03 37.98 -24.17
C ILE A 8 18.99 37.73 -23.08
N PHE A 9 17.71 37.66 -23.46
CA PHE A 9 16.66 37.14 -22.60
C PHE A 9 16.77 35.61 -22.59
N ALA A 10 17.44 35.07 -21.57
CA ALA A 10 17.37 33.67 -21.22
C ALA A 10 15.95 33.38 -20.71
N LEU A 11 15.06 32.94 -21.61
CA LEU A 11 13.79 32.32 -21.24
C LEU A 11 14.08 30.89 -20.75
N SER A 12 14.29 30.79 -19.44
CA SER A 12 14.18 29.53 -18.72
C SER A 12 12.76 28.99 -18.88
N LEU A 13 12.61 27.93 -19.68
CA LEU A 13 11.42 27.08 -19.73
C LEU A 13 11.29 26.36 -18.38
N GLY A 14 10.67 27.05 -17.42
CA GLY A 14 10.09 26.42 -16.24
C GLY A 14 8.80 25.73 -16.65
N PHE A 15 8.90 24.50 -17.14
CA PHE A 15 7.75 23.59 -17.18
C PHE A 15 7.35 23.30 -15.73
N CYS A 16 6.41 24.08 -15.19
CA CYS A 16 5.68 23.69 -13.99
C CYS A 16 4.73 22.56 -14.39
N THR A 17 5.20 21.32 -14.31
CA THR A 17 4.32 20.17 -14.06
C THR A 17 3.79 20.35 -12.66
N SER A 18 2.65 21.03 -12.49
CA SER A 18 1.92 20.98 -11.24
C SER A 18 1.34 19.57 -11.13
N GLU A 19 2.09 18.67 -10.48
CA GLU A 19 1.51 17.41 -10.02
C GLU A 19 0.25 17.73 -9.22
N PRO A 20 -0.86 16.99 -9.41
CA PRO A 20 -2.05 17.18 -8.60
C PRO A 20 -1.65 17.06 -7.13
N GLN A 21 -1.84 18.14 -6.36
CA GLN A 21 -1.47 18.18 -4.95
C GLN A 21 -2.15 17.00 -4.24
N LYS A 22 -1.35 16.03 -3.79
CA LYS A 22 -1.78 14.93 -2.94
C LYS A 22 -2.46 15.54 -1.73
N ASN A 23 -3.73 15.20 -1.48
CA ASN A 23 -4.34 15.53 -0.21
C ASN A 23 -3.92 14.45 0.80
N PRO A 24 -2.97 14.73 1.71
CA PRO A 24 -2.38 13.70 2.59
C PRO A 24 -3.40 13.08 3.55
N THR A 25 -4.59 13.68 3.68
CA THR A 25 -5.69 13.17 4.52
C THR A 25 -6.72 12.32 3.77
N ARG A 26 -6.71 12.35 2.43
CA ARG A 26 -7.71 11.66 1.60
C ARG A 26 -7.11 10.59 0.69
N ASP A 27 -5.92 10.82 0.17
CA ASP A 27 -5.33 9.98 -0.87
C ASP A 27 -4.11 9.23 -0.30
N PRO A 28 -4.24 7.94 0.03
CA PRO A 28 -3.14 7.17 0.63
C PRO A 28 -1.91 7.08 -0.29
N TYR A 29 -2.12 7.04 -1.62
CA TYR A 29 -1.08 6.79 -2.62
C TYR A 29 -1.08 7.86 -3.70
N SER A 30 0.04 8.02 -4.41
CA SER A 30 0.07 8.94 -5.55
C SER A 30 -0.75 8.37 -6.72
N LEU A 31 -1.42 9.24 -7.48
CA LEU A 31 -2.19 8.80 -8.66
C LEU A 31 -1.29 8.10 -9.68
N GLU A 32 -0.08 8.60 -9.88
CA GLU A 32 0.88 8.01 -10.80
C GLU A 32 1.31 6.60 -10.35
N THR A 33 1.49 6.39 -9.04
CA THR A 33 1.74 5.07 -8.45
C THR A 33 0.59 4.10 -8.79
N LEU A 34 -0.66 4.54 -8.67
CA LEU A 34 -1.83 3.70 -8.89
C LEU A 34 -2.03 3.34 -10.36
N ILE A 35 -1.87 4.32 -11.26
CA ILE A 35 -1.96 4.12 -12.71
C ILE A 35 -0.86 3.15 -13.17
N PHE A 36 0.38 3.38 -12.73
CA PHE A 36 1.48 2.47 -13.05
C PHE A 36 1.22 1.04 -12.56
N LEU A 37 0.73 0.90 -11.32
CA LEU A 37 0.44 -0.42 -10.77
C LEU A 37 -0.68 -1.12 -11.53
N GLU A 38 -1.72 -0.40 -11.93
CA GLU A 38 -2.81 -0.91 -12.75
C GLU A 38 -2.29 -1.45 -14.08
N GLU A 39 -1.51 -0.66 -14.82
CA GLU A 39 -0.92 -1.08 -16.10
C GLU A 39 -0.08 -2.36 -15.94
N VAL A 40 0.82 -2.38 -14.95
CA VAL A 40 1.64 -3.55 -14.65
C VAL A 40 0.78 -4.78 -14.34
N LEU A 41 -0.26 -4.63 -13.52
CA LEU A 41 -1.10 -5.75 -13.11
C LEU A 41 -2.01 -6.26 -14.23
N LEU A 42 -2.40 -5.42 -15.18
CA LEU A 42 -3.12 -5.83 -16.39
C LEU A 42 -2.21 -6.60 -17.34
N ASP A 43 -0.97 -6.13 -17.54
CA ASP A 43 0.02 -6.77 -18.42
C ASP A 43 0.38 -8.20 -17.95
N VAL A 44 0.26 -8.49 -16.66
CA VAL A 44 0.51 -9.84 -16.10
C VAL A 44 -0.43 -10.91 -16.67
N TRP A 45 -1.61 -10.52 -17.14
CA TRP A 45 -2.63 -11.45 -17.62
C TRP A 45 -2.53 -11.75 -19.12
N GLU A 46 -1.69 -11.03 -19.88
CA GLU A 46 -1.58 -11.20 -21.34
C GLU A 46 -0.87 -12.50 -21.75
N SER A 47 0.30 -12.77 -21.18
CA SER A 47 1.11 -13.96 -21.47
C SER A 47 2.13 -14.23 -20.35
N SER A 48 2.84 -15.37 -20.41
CA SER A 48 3.91 -15.65 -19.43
C SER A 48 5.13 -14.73 -19.60
N GLU A 49 5.43 -14.33 -20.83
CA GLU A 49 6.55 -13.42 -21.14
C GLU A 49 6.26 -12.00 -20.65
N THR A 50 5.07 -11.48 -20.98
CA THR A 50 4.59 -10.17 -20.50
C THR A 50 4.49 -10.13 -18.99
N ARG A 51 4.13 -11.25 -18.34
CA ARG A 51 4.16 -11.39 -16.88
C ARG A 51 5.54 -11.17 -16.28
N GLU A 52 6.58 -11.84 -16.79
CA GLU A 52 7.94 -11.64 -16.25
C GLU A 52 8.49 -10.25 -16.58
N GLY A 53 8.11 -9.68 -17.75
CA GLY A 53 8.39 -8.29 -18.09
C GLY A 53 7.71 -7.29 -17.16
N ALA A 54 6.44 -7.50 -16.82
CA ALA A 54 5.67 -6.69 -15.89
C ALA A 54 6.26 -6.74 -14.47
N MET A 55 6.61 -7.92 -13.99
CA MET A 55 7.27 -8.09 -12.69
C MET A 55 8.65 -7.45 -12.65
N SER A 56 9.42 -7.54 -13.74
CA SER A 56 10.71 -6.87 -13.86
C SER A 56 10.58 -5.35 -13.85
N ARG A 57 9.56 -4.79 -14.51
CA ARG A 57 9.23 -3.36 -14.46
C ARG A 57 8.85 -2.94 -13.04
N LEU A 58 7.99 -3.69 -12.37
CA LEU A 58 7.58 -3.42 -10.99
C LEU A 58 8.77 -3.40 -10.04
N ARG A 59 9.65 -4.39 -10.15
CA ARG A 59 10.91 -4.47 -9.39
C ARG A 59 11.81 -3.28 -9.67
N TYR A 60 11.99 -2.92 -10.95
CA TYR A 60 12.83 -1.79 -11.34
C TYR A 60 12.30 -0.51 -10.72
N VAL A 61 11.01 -0.19 -10.89
CA VAL A 61 10.40 1.03 -10.35
C VAL A 61 10.44 1.06 -8.84
N CYS A 62 10.13 -0.05 -8.16
CA CYS A 62 10.33 -0.13 -6.70
C CYS A 62 11.79 0.21 -6.32
N ARG A 63 12.80 -0.26 -7.07
CA ARG A 63 14.22 -0.07 -6.77
C ARG A 63 14.81 1.27 -7.18
N THR A 64 14.31 1.93 -8.21
CA THR A 64 14.92 3.16 -8.74
C THR A 64 14.10 4.40 -8.46
N ARG A 65 12.78 4.28 -8.43
CA ARG A 65 11.89 5.43 -8.26
C ARG A 65 11.75 5.79 -6.79
N ASP A 66 11.93 7.07 -6.49
CA ASP A 66 11.65 7.62 -5.18
C ASP A 66 10.15 7.92 -5.09
N THR A 67 9.38 6.90 -4.71
CA THR A 67 7.97 7.09 -4.32
C THR A 67 7.90 7.16 -2.80
N ASP A 68 7.15 8.11 -2.27
CA ASP A 68 7.04 8.35 -0.83
C ASP A 68 6.29 7.23 -0.08
N ASP A 69 5.49 6.42 -0.78
CA ASP A 69 4.48 5.56 -0.15
C ASP A 69 4.85 4.08 0.01
N GLY A 70 6.00 3.65 -0.52
CA GLY A 70 6.51 2.27 -0.41
C GLY A 70 5.56 1.18 -0.98
N TYR A 71 4.43 1.57 -1.58
CA TYR A 71 3.32 0.68 -1.91
C TYR A 71 3.64 -0.27 -3.07
N LEU A 72 4.40 0.22 -4.05
CA LEU A 72 4.91 -0.60 -5.15
C LEU A 72 5.85 -1.68 -4.65
N CYS A 73 6.73 -1.35 -3.70
CA CYS A 73 7.64 -2.31 -3.09
C CYS A 73 6.89 -3.33 -2.22
N TYR A 74 5.87 -2.90 -1.50
CA TYR A 74 4.98 -3.81 -0.77
C TYR A 74 4.27 -4.78 -1.72
N THR A 75 3.69 -4.28 -2.80
CA THR A 75 2.97 -5.11 -3.78
C THR A 75 3.92 -6.09 -4.46
N TRP A 76 5.08 -5.63 -4.90
CA TRP A 76 6.13 -6.49 -5.44
C TRP A 76 6.54 -7.58 -4.46
N GLY A 77 6.82 -7.22 -3.20
CA GLY A 77 7.22 -8.17 -2.17
C GLY A 77 6.17 -9.25 -1.92
N LEU A 78 4.89 -8.88 -1.90
CA LEU A 78 3.80 -9.84 -1.77
C LEU A 78 3.75 -10.82 -2.95
N LEU A 79 3.89 -10.32 -4.17
CA LEU A 79 3.89 -11.17 -5.36
C LEU A 79 5.09 -12.15 -5.36
N GLU A 80 6.29 -11.71 -5.01
CA GLU A 80 7.47 -12.57 -4.89
C GLU A 80 7.32 -13.60 -3.75
N TYR A 81 6.72 -13.19 -2.63
CA TYR A 81 6.41 -14.10 -1.52
C TYR A 81 5.51 -15.26 -1.99
N HIS A 82 4.50 -14.96 -2.80
CA HIS A 82 3.58 -15.95 -3.35
C HIS A 82 4.18 -16.81 -4.46
N ARG A 83 5.20 -16.30 -5.17
CA ARG A 83 6.05 -17.08 -6.09
C ARG A 83 7.02 -18.02 -5.37
N GLY A 84 7.23 -17.84 -4.07
CA GLY A 84 8.20 -18.59 -3.28
C GLY A 84 9.60 -17.95 -3.25
N ASN A 85 9.78 -16.80 -3.89
CA ASN A 85 11.03 -16.04 -3.93
C ASN A 85 11.19 -15.20 -2.65
N TYR A 86 11.32 -15.87 -1.51
CA TYR A 86 11.31 -15.22 -0.20
C TYR A 86 12.47 -14.23 0.02
N ALA A 87 13.62 -14.46 -0.63
CA ALA A 87 14.76 -13.54 -0.56
C ALA A 87 14.44 -12.20 -1.24
N GLU A 88 13.91 -12.21 -2.46
CA GLU A 88 13.48 -11.00 -3.17
C GLU A 88 12.35 -10.29 -2.40
N SER A 89 11.37 -11.06 -1.92
CA SER A 89 10.30 -10.58 -1.04
C SER A 89 10.83 -9.82 0.18
N TYR A 90 11.84 -10.36 0.85
CA TYR A 90 12.49 -9.69 1.98
C TYR A 90 13.12 -8.36 1.56
N THR A 91 13.84 -8.31 0.43
CA THR A 91 14.44 -7.06 -0.06
C THR A 91 13.39 -6.00 -0.43
N ALA A 92 12.25 -6.44 -0.97
CA ALA A 92 11.13 -5.57 -1.32
C ALA A 92 10.50 -4.94 -0.08
N PHE A 93 10.20 -5.73 0.96
CA PHE A 93 9.63 -5.20 2.20
C PHE A 93 10.61 -4.35 3.00
N ARG A 94 11.91 -4.66 2.95
CA ARG A 94 12.96 -3.80 3.52
C ARG A 94 12.91 -2.42 2.86
N LYS A 95 12.83 -2.38 1.53
CA LYS A 95 12.73 -1.11 0.80
C LYS A 95 11.40 -0.38 1.06
N ALA A 96 10.29 -1.10 1.22
CA ALA A 96 9.02 -0.50 1.62
C ALA A 96 9.09 0.16 3.00
N LEU A 97 9.85 -0.41 3.94
CA LEU A 97 10.08 0.16 5.27
C LEU A 97 11.03 1.35 5.27
N GLU A 98 12.00 1.41 4.36
CA GLU A 98 12.82 2.62 4.18
C GLU A 98 11.95 3.84 3.85
N LYS A 99 10.82 3.63 3.13
CA LYS A 99 9.84 4.67 2.82
C LYS A 99 8.88 4.93 3.98
N ASN A 100 8.37 3.86 4.61
CA ASN A 100 7.43 3.95 5.73
C ASN A 100 7.91 3.15 6.95
N PRO A 101 8.80 3.71 7.80
CA PRO A 101 9.47 2.97 8.87
C PRO A 101 8.55 2.44 9.98
N ASN A 102 7.35 3.01 10.11
CA ASN A 102 6.41 2.69 11.19
C ASN A 102 5.26 1.79 10.74
N ASP A 103 5.25 1.34 9.49
CA ASP A 103 4.19 0.48 8.98
C ASP A 103 4.30 -0.94 9.56
N SER A 104 3.32 -1.31 10.40
CA SER A 104 3.28 -2.62 11.05
C SER A 104 3.09 -3.78 10.08
N LEU A 105 2.38 -3.55 8.97
CA LEU A 105 2.15 -4.56 7.94
C LEU A 105 3.46 -4.89 7.24
N TYR A 106 4.24 -3.87 6.88
CA TYR A 106 5.54 -4.06 6.22
C TYR A 106 6.54 -4.75 7.15
N LYS A 107 6.57 -4.36 8.44
CA LYS A 107 7.41 -5.04 9.46
C LYS A 107 7.08 -6.52 9.57
N ASN A 108 5.79 -6.88 9.64
CA ASN A 108 5.38 -8.28 9.76
C ASN A 108 5.71 -9.08 8.49
N MET A 109 5.46 -8.51 7.31
CA MET A 109 5.76 -9.18 6.04
C MET A 109 7.26 -9.34 5.80
N MET A 110 8.08 -8.35 6.16
CA MET A 110 9.54 -8.46 6.18
C MET A 110 10.00 -9.59 7.10
N ARG A 111 9.48 -9.65 8.33
CA ARG A 111 9.80 -10.69 9.32
C ARG A 111 9.47 -12.10 8.79
N ILE A 112 8.26 -12.30 8.27
CA ILE A 112 7.83 -13.60 7.72
C ILE A 112 8.68 -13.99 6.50
N SER A 113 9.04 -13.02 5.66
CA SER A 113 9.92 -13.27 4.51
C SER A 113 11.33 -13.68 4.97
N ALA A 114 11.89 -13.00 5.97
CA ALA A 114 13.19 -13.33 6.55
C ALA A 114 13.22 -14.72 7.20
N GLU A 115 12.15 -15.10 7.90
CA GLU A 115 11.99 -16.44 8.49
C GLU A 115 12.09 -17.52 7.41
N LYS A 116 11.41 -17.32 6.28
CA LYS A 116 11.34 -18.29 5.18
C LYS A 116 12.58 -18.30 4.30
N SER A 117 13.26 -17.17 4.13
CA SER A 117 14.48 -17.09 3.32
C SER A 117 15.77 -17.38 4.09
N GLY A 118 15.71 -17.44 5.43
CA GLY A 118 16.90 -17.56 6.29
C GLY A 118 17.62 -16.24 6.54
N ASN A 119 17.03 -15.09 6.16
CA ASN A 119 17.63 -13.75 6.32
C ASN A 119 17.43 -13.13 7.71
N LEU A 120 17.17 -13.94 8.76
CA LEU A 120 17.07 -13.45 10.13
C LEU A 120 18.35 -12.73 10.64
N PRO A 121 19.58 -13.15 10.25
CA PRO A 121 20.79 -12.42 10.62
C PRO A 121 20.85 -11.00 10.03
N ASP A 122 20.45 -10.83 8.76
CA ASP A 122 20.38 -9.51 8.12
C ASP A 122 19.33 -8.63 8.81
N LEU A 123 18.14 -9.20 9.07
CA LEU A 123 17.08 -8.53 9.79
C LEU A 123 17.54 -8.02 11.17
N ARG A 124 18.27 -8.87 11.90
CA ARG A 124 18.83 -8.54 13.21
C ARG A 124 19.83 -7.37 13.14
N ALA A 125 20.70 -7.34 12.14
CA ALA A 125 21.70 -6.29 11.98
C ALA A 125 21.10 -4.96 11.48
N HIS A 126 19.96 -5.01 10.80
CA HIS A 126 19.41 -3.86 10.10
C HIS A 126 18.89 -2.76 11.03
N SER A 127 18.26 -3.11 12.16
CA SER A 127 17.72 -2.12 13.10
C SER A 127 17.47 -2.72 14.48
N ARG A 128 17.29 -1.84 15.49
CA ARG A 128 16.86 -2.27 16.83
C ARG A 128 15.55 -3.05 16.78
N ASP A 129 14.57 -2.58 16.01
CA ASP A 129 13.31 -3.28 15.79
C ASP A 129 13.53 -4.63 15.09
N GLY A 130 14.47 -4.67 14.13
CA GLY A 130 14.87 -5.88 13.43
C GLY A 130 15.44 -6.96 14.36
N GLU A 131 16.31 -6.56 15.30
CA GLU A 131 16.80 -7.44 16.38
C GLU A 131 15.65 -8.06 17.17
N VAL A 132 14.65 -7.25 17.54
CA VAL A 132 13.45 -7.71 18.24
C VAL A 132 12.65 -8.72 17.43
N LEU A 133 12.38 -8.41 16.16
CA LEU A 133 11.61 -9.28 15.28
C LEU A 133 12.35 -10.60 15.01
N ALA A 134 13.68 -10.57 14.90
CA ALA A 134 14.51 -11.75 14.73
C ALA A 134 14.47 -12.65 15.98
N VAL A 135 14.75 -12.10 17.17
CA VAL A 135 14.71 -12.86 18.44
C VAL A 135 13.31 -13.42 18.69
N PHE A 136 12.26 -12.64 18.44
CA PHE A 136 10.89 -13.12 18.58
C PHE A 136 10.59 -14.31 17.66
N THR A 137 11.03 -14.23 16.40
CA THR A 137 10.79 -15.28 15.40
C THR A 137 11.56 -16.56 15.71
N GLU A 138 12.83 -16.45 16.11
CA GLU A 138 13.64 -17.59 16.54
C GLU A 138 13.04 -18.27 17.78
N THR A 139 12.63 -17.47 18.78
CA THR A 139 11.96 -17.98 19.98
C THR A 139 10.68 -18.72 19.58
N GLN A 140 9.85 -18.13 18.72
CA GLN A 140 8.63 -18.76 18.23
C GLN A 140 8.92 -20.09 17.51
N LYS A 141 9.99 -20.15 16.71
CA LYS A 141 10.40 -21.37 16.01
C LYS A 141 10.82 -22.47 16.99
N LEU A 142 11.67 -22.16 17.98
CA LEU A 142 12.06 -23.10 19.04
C LEU A 142 10.83 -23.64 19.79
N CYS A 143 9.88 -22.75 20.08
CA CYS A 143 8.65 -23.10 20.75
C CYS A 143 7.78 -24.06 19.93
N LYS A 144 7.63 -23.83 18.62
CA LYS A 144 6.91 -24.73 17.71
C LYS A 144 7.60 -26.08 17.53
N GLU A 145 8.92 -26.12 17.56
CA GLU A 145 9.72 -27.34 17.43
C GLU A 145 9.87 -28.13 18.74
N ASN A 146 9.17 -27.74 19.82
CA ASN A 146 9.28 -28.34 21.16
C ASN A 146 10.70 -28.39 21.74
N LYS A 147 11.60 -27.53 21.25
CA LYS A 147 12.95 -27.36 21.80
C LYS A 147 12.88 -26.67 23.17
N PRO A 148 13.92 -26.82 24.03
CA PRO A 148 13.96 -26.15 25.32
C PRO A 148 13.98 -24.62 25.12
N PRO A 149 13.09 -23.87 25.82
CA PRO A 149 13.05 -22.42 25.73
C PRO A 149 14.31 -21.79 26.32
N GLU A 150 14.84 -20.77 25.65
CA GLU A 150 15.98 -20.01 26.15
C GLU A 150 15.52 -18.82 27.00
N PHE A 151 15.87 -18.82 28.28
CA PHE A 151 15.54 -17.73 29.20
C PHE A 151 15.98 -16.35 28.68
N ALA A 152 17.18 -16.27 28.11
CA ALA A 152 17.74 -15.03 27.58
C ALA A 152 16.84 -14.38 26.52
N SER A 153 16.24 -15.18 25.65
CA SER A 153 15.35 -14.71 24.59
C SER A 153 14.03 -14.16 25.15
N PHE A 154 13.45 -14.83 26.16
CA PHE A 154 12.27 -14.31 26.85
C PHE A 154 12.56 -13.02 27.61
N ARG A 155 13.70 -12.95 28.31
CA ARG A 155 14.14 -11.75 29.04
C ARG A 155 14.33 -10.57 28.10
N PHE A 156 15.03 -10.77 26.99
CA PHE A 156 15.25 -9.76 25.96
C PHE A 156 13.92 -9.17 25.44
N LEU A 157 12.91 -10.02 25.20
CA LEU A 157 11.59 -9.60 24.71
C LEU A 157 10.75 -8.92 25.81
N ALA A 158 10.90 -9.34 27.06
CA ALA A 158 10.23 -8.73 28.21
C ALA A 158 10.75 -7.32 28.50
N GLU A 159 12.08 -7.14 28.55
CA GLU A 159 12.73 -5.84 28.78
C GLU A 159 12.32 -4.78 27.75
N ARG A 160 12.08 -5.21 26.51
CA ARG A 160 11.63 -4.36 25.40
C ARG A 160 10.11 -4.20 25.30
N GLY A 161 9.35 -4.78 26.23
CA GLY A 161 7.90 -4.63 26.31
C GLY A 161 7.11 -5.34 25.22
N VAL A 162 7.72 -6.31 24.53
CA VAL A 162 7.04 -7.14 23.52
C VAL A 162 6.14 -8.18 24.20
N LEU A 163 6.61 -8.72 25.32
CA LEU A 163 5.84 -9.65 26.13
C LEU A 163 4.97 -8.89 27.13
N THR A 164 3.71 -9.28 27.19
CA THR A 164 2.71 -8.80 28.13
C THR A 164 2.21 -9.96 28.98
N LYS A 165 1.60 -9.67 30.13
CA LYS A 165 1.01 -10.72 30.98
C LYS A 165 -0.02 -11.57 30.22
N GLU A 166 -0.76 -10.97 29.29
CA GLU A 166 -1.74 -11.68 28.47
C GLU A 166 -1.07 -12.55 27.40
N SER A 167 0.00 -12.07 26.74
CA SER A 167 0.72 -12.88 25.76
C SER A 167 1.38 -14.12 26.38
N MET A 168 1.69 -14.10 27.67
CA MET A 168 2.21 -15.27 28.39
C MET A 168 1.12 -16.28 28.78
N ARG A 169 -0.14 -15.85 28.84
CA ARG A 169 -1.28 -16.70 29.18
C ARG A 169 -1.93 -17.32 27.96
N ARG A 170 -2.08 -16.54 26.88
CA ARG A 170 -2.84 -16.94 25.67
C ARG A 170 -2.10 -16.70 24.35
N GLY A 171 -0.87 -16.20 24.40
CA GLY A 171 -0.10 -15.91 23.20
C GLY A 171 0.63 -17.13 22.63
N VAL A 172 1.24 -16.93 21.47
CA VAL A 172 1.98 -17.97 20.73
C VAL A 172 3.21 -18.53 21.46
N LEU A 173 3.68 -17.85 22.51
CA LEU A 173 4.81 -18.29 23.34
C LEU A 173 4.35 -18.84 24.70
N ALA A 174 3.05 -18.89 24.99
CA ALA A 174 2.51 -19.26 26.31
C ALA A 174 2.93 -20.68 26.73
N ASP A 175 2.67 -21.68 25.89
CA ASP A 175 2.99 -23.08 26.18
C ASP A 175 4.50 -23.29 26.40
N CYS A 176 5.30 -22.56 25.61
CA CYS A 176 6.75 -22.59 25.69
C CYS A 176 7.25 -21.96 26.98
N PHE A 177 6.65 -20.85 27.40
CA PHE A 177 6.95 -20.21 28.67
C PHE A 177 6.61 -21.09 29.88
N GLN A 178 5.53 -21.88 29.80
CA GLN A 178 5.21 -22.83 30.87
C GLN A 178 6.26 -23.92 31.07
N ARG A 179 7.08 -24.20 30.04
CA ARG A 179 8.19 -25.16 30.10
C ARG A 179 9.47 -24.58 30.72
N LEU A 180 9.56 -23.28 30.99
CA LEU A 180 10.68 -22.69 31.73
C LEU A 180 10.68 -23.15 33.20
N SER A 181 11.81 -23.00 33.89
CA SER A 181 11.87 -23.24 35.33
C SER A 181 11.01 -22.24 36.10
N ASP A 182 10.52 -22.61 37.27
CA ASP A 182 9.65 -21.72 38.05
C ASP A 182 10.40 -20.47 38.56
N GLY A 183 11.71 -20.58 38.79
CA GLY A 183 12.59 -19.45 39.08
C GLY A 183 12.65 -18.45 37.93
N ASP A 184 12.85 -18.94 36.71
CA ASP A 184 12.89 -18.12 35.49
C ASP A 184 11.55 -17.43 35.22
N LYS A 185 10.44 -18.16 35.37
CA LYS A 185 9.09 -17.59 35.24
C LYS A 185 8.87 -16.44 36.21
N SER A 186 9.23 -16.63 37.48
CA SER A 186 9.04 -15.61 38.52
C SER A 186 9.85 -14.33 38.24
N THR A 187 11.04 -14.49 37.65
CA THR A 187 11.92 -13.38 37.26
C THR A 187 11.33 -12.62 36.08
N LEU A 188 10.95 -13.34 35.01
CA LEU A 188 10.35 -12.74 33.83
C LEU A 188 9.02 -12.04 34.14
N GLN A 189 8.21 -12.59 35.03
CA GLN A 189 6.95 -11.96 35.45
C GLN A 189 7.14 -10.59 36.12
N LYS A 190 8.30 -10.33 36.75
CA LYS A 190 8.64 -9.02 37.32
C LYS A 190 9.06 -8.02 36.25
N GLU A 191 9.71 -8.48 35.18
CA GLU A 191 10.18 -7.65 34.07
C GLU A 191 9.07 -7.32 33.07
N ILE A 192 8.07 -8.20 32.95
CA ILE A 192 6.93 -8.02 32.05
C ILE A 192 6.06 -6.84 32.53
N ARG A 193 6.04 -5.79 31.71
CA ARG A 193 5.17 -4.63 31.91
C ARG A 193 3.70 -5.02 31.72
N ILE A 194 2.82 -4.39 32.51
CA ILE A 194 1.38 -4.41 32.23
C ILE A 194 1.18 -3.63 30.93
N SER A 195 0.49 -4.21 29.94
CA SER A 195 0.25 -3.54 28.67
C SER A 195 -0.49 -2.22 28.91
N SER A 196 0.16 -1.09 28.61
CA SER A 196 -0.51 0.22 28.58
C SER A 196 -1.41 0.40 27.34
N LEU A 197 -1.31 -0.52 26.37
CA LEU A 197 -2.06 -0.48 25.13
C LEU A 197 -3.43 -1.17 25.29
N SER A 198 -4.46 -0.35 25.47
CA SER A 198 -5.85 -0.77 25.30
C SER A 198 -6.15 -0.88 23.80
N TYR A 199 -6.35 -2.10 23.31
CA TYR A 199 -6.72 -2.34 21.91
C TYR A 199 -8.02 -1.60 21.54
N LYS A 200 -8.94 -1.47 22.51
CA LYS A 200 -10.14 -0.65 22.43
C LYS A 200 -9.80 0.82 22.14
N GLU A 201 -8.90 1.42 22.92
CA GLU A 201 -8.48 2.82 22.72
C GLU A 201 -7.76 3.02 21.38
N ARG A 202 -6.94 2.05 20.96
CA ARG A 202 -6.24 2.13 19.67
C ARG A 202 -7.18 2.01 18.48
N LEU A 203 -8.15 1.09 18.55
CA LEU A 203 -9.23 0.98 17.57
C LEU A 203 -10.07 2.26 17.49
N TYR A 204 -10.41 2.86 18.63
CA TYR A 204 -11.12 4.15 18.66
C TYR A 204 -10.26 5.29 18.10
N ALA A 205 -8.96 5.33 18.41
CA ALA A 205 -8.06 6.34 17.87
C ALA A 205 -7.91 6.21 16.34
N ASP A 206 -7.85 4.99 15.81
CA ASP A 206 -7.78 4.74 14.37
C ASP A 206 -9.12 5.06 13.68
N GLN A 207 -10.26 4.73 14.30
CA GLN A 207 -11.60 5.14 13.82
C GLN A 207 -11.75 6.66 13.80
N MET A 208 -11.35 7.35 14.88
CA MET A 208 -11.41 8.81 14.96
C MET A 208 -10.47 9.48 13.95
N LYS A 209 -9.27 8.95 13.68
CA LYS A 209 -8.40 9.47 12.61
C LYS A 209 -9.00 9.33 11.22
N SER A 210 -9.82 8.30 11.00
CA SER A 210 -10.52 8.07 9.73
C SER A 210 -11.83 8.85 9.59
N ASP A 211 -12.32 9.48 10.67
CA ASP A 211 -13.58 10.23 10.67
C ASP A 211 -13.36 11.63 10.06
N PRO A 212 -14.04 11.98 8.95
CA PRO A 212 -13.96 13.30 8.31
C PRO A 212 -14.30 14.47 9.25
N PHE A 213 -15.04 14.21 10.33
CA PHE A 213 -15.49 15.23 11.28
C PHE A 213 -14.60 15.34 12.50
N SER A 214 -13.64 14.43 12.71
CA SER A 214 -12.75 14.44 13.89
C SER A 214 -12.05 15.79 14.13
N ARG A 215 -11.73 16.52 13.06
CA ARG A 215 -11.15 17.87 13.11
C ARG A 215 -12.11 18.96 13.60
N ILE A 216 -13.42 18.80 13.39
CA ILE A 216 -14.44 19.75 13.88
C ILE A 216 -14.59 19.62 15.40
N TRP A 217 -14.38 18.41 15.91
CA TRP A 217 -14.53 18.07 17.33
C TRP A 217 -13.20 18.04 18.11
N ASP A 218 -12.05 18.18 17.43
CA ASP A 218 -10.74 18.30 18.08
C ASP A 218 -10.58 19.68 18.74
N THR A 219 -11.08 19.76 19.96
CA THR A 219 -10.94 20.93 20.83
C THR A 219 -9.59 20.99 21.55
N ALA A 220 -8.68 20.02 21.31
CA ALA A 220 -7.39 19.98 21.99
C ALA A 220 -6.52 21.20 21.67
N SER A 221 -6.65 21.77 20.46
CA SER A 221 -6.00 23.02 20.07
C SER A 221 -6.50 24.22 20.89
N TYR A 222 -7.80 24.27 21.20
CA TYR A 222 -8.39 25.31 22.04
C TYR A 222 -7.89 25.23 23.49
N HIS A 223 -7.66 24.01 24.00
CA HIS A 223 -7.12 23.81 25.35
C HIS A 223 -5.61 24.07 25.46
N ARG A 224 -4.87 24.06 24.34
CA ARG A 224 -3.43 24.39 24.30
C ARG A 224 -3.13 25.87 24.03
N GLY A 225 -4.14 26.71 23.85
CA GLY A 225 -3.97 28.15 23.63
C GLY A 225 -3.42 28.51 22.24
N GLU A 226 -3.42 27.58 21.29
CA GLU A 226 -3.05 27.87 19.91
C GLU A 226 -4.27 28.46 19.19
N SER A 227 -4.26 29.78 18.99
CA SER A 227 -5.28 30.46 18.18
C SER A 227 -5.30 29.87 16.77
N ALA A 228 -6.46 29.37 16.37
CA ALA A 228 -6.73 28.78 15.07
C ALA A 228 -6.25 29.69 13.93
N LYS A 229 -5.12 29.35 13.30
CA LYS A 229 -4.78 29.88 11.98
C LYS A 229 -5.58 29.11 10.94
N GLU A 230 -6.70 29.73 10.58
CA GLU A 230 -7.36 29.72 9.28
C GLU A 230 -7.75 28.37 8.68
N ALA A 231 -8.97 27.94 9.05
CA ALA A 231 -9.86 27.28 8.13
C ALA A 231 -10.41 28.34 7.14
N VAL A 232 -9.86 28.40 5.93
CA VAL A 232 -10.47 29.15 4.81
C VAL A 232 -10.70 28.18 3.65
N GLY A 233 -11.95 27.75 3.55
CA GLY A 233 -12.52 27.11 2.38
C GLY A 233 -13.92 27.69 2.19
N ALA A 234 -14.03 28.82 1.50
CA ALA A 234 -15.28 29.33 0.96
C ALA A 234 -15.01 30.42 -0.09
N SER A 235 -15.04 30.06 -1.36
CA SER A 235 -15.52 30.98 -2.39
C SER A 235 -16.06 30.17 -3.57
N ALA A 236 -17.37 30.28 -3.74
CA ALA A 236 -18.08 29.93 -4.94
C ALA A 236 -17.51 30.71 -6.14
N GLY A 237 -17.22 29.99 -7.23
CA GLY A 237 -16.84 30.55 -8.52
C GLY A 237 -17.61 29.82 -9.61
N VAL A 238 -18.85 30.26 -9.82
CA VAL A 238 -19.65 29.94 -11.01
C VAL A 238 -18.93 30.53 -12.22
N VAL A 239 -18.55 29.71 -13.21
CA VAL A 239 -18.30 30.20 -14.56
C VAL A 239 -18.96 29.26 -15.56
N SER A 240 -20.02 29.78 -16.16
CA SER A 240 -20.74 29.21 -17.28
C SER A 240 -19.94 29.35 -18.57
N VAL A 241 -19.86 28.23 -19.31
CA VAL A 241 -19.88 28.03 -20.78
C VAL A 241 -19.25 29.10 -21.69
N ASN A 242 -18.32 28.67 -22.55
CA ASN A 242 -18.47 28.87 -23.99
C ASN A 242 -17.76 27.77 -24.80
N SER A 243 -18.60 26.95 -25.45
CA SER A 243 -18.28 26.03 -26.53
C SER A 243 -18.07 26.80 -27.83
N SER A 244 -16.93 26.61 -28.49
CA SER A 244 -16.74 26.98 -29.89
C SER A 244 -16.44 25.74 -30.73
N LEU A 245 -17.39 25.45 -31.60
CA LEU A 245 -17.34 24.52 -32.73
C LEU A 245 -16.06 24.72 -33.55
N GLY A 246 -15.41 23.61 -33.91
CA GLY A 246 -14.36 23.53 -34.93
C GLY A 246 -14.50 22.21 -35.68
N THR A 247 -15.24 22.24 -36.79
CA THR A 247 -15.43 21.16 -37.76
C THR A 247 -14.30 21.13 -38.76
N GLU A 248 -13.49 20.06 -38.78
CA GLU A 248 -12.81 19.47 -39.95
C GLU A 248 -12.63 17.98 -39.59
N GLY A 249 -13.06 16.95 -40.33
CA GLY A 249 -13.02 16.80 -41.79
C GLY A 249 -11.96 15.75 -42.15
N GLY A 250 -12.14 14.48 -41.73
CA GLY A 250 -11.22 13.38 -42.04
C GLY A 250 -11.84 12.01 -41.82
N THR A 251 -11.97 11.24 -42.90
CA THR A 251 -12.62 9.92 -43.03
C THR A 251 -12.02 8.82 -42.14
N PRO A 252 -12.83 7.85 -41.68
CA PRO A 252 -12.39 6.83 -40.72
C PRO A 252 -11.61 5.72 -41.43
N THR A 253 -10.31 5.64 -41.17
CA THR A 253 -9.52 4.45 -41.43
C THR A 253 -9.82 3.43 -40.34
N GLU A 254 -10.36 2.28 -40.73
CA GLU A 254 -10.68 1.16 -39.84
C GLU A 254 -9.48 0.76 -38.98
N PRO A 255 -9.64 0.57 -37.65
CA PRO A 255 -8.61 -0.05 -36.84
C PRO A 255 -8.50 -1.54 -37.22
N PRO A 256 -7.28 -2.08 -37.33
CA PRO A 256 -7.07 -3.49 -37.64
C PRO A 256 -7.67 -4.38 -36.55
N ALA A 257 -8.23 -5.51 -36.99
CA ALA A 257 -8.95 -6.51 -36.22
C ALA A 257 -8.44 -6.68 -34.77
N ALA A 258 -9.38 -6.56 -33.83
CA ALA A 258 -9.17 -6.77 -32.42
C ALA A 258 -8.51 -8.14 -32.18
N LYS A 259 -7.25 -8.12 -31.71
CA LYS A 259 -6.69 -9.25 -30.98
C LYS A 259 -7.66 -9.55 -29.84
N SER A 260 -8.12 -10.79 -29.73
CA SER A 260 -8.98 -11.24 -28.63
C SER A 260 -8.29 -10.90 -27.31
N GLY A 261 -8.74 -9.84 -26.64
CA GLY A 261 -8.11 -9.37 -25.43
C GLY A 261 -8.34 -10.36 -24.29
N VAL A 262 -7.49 -10.26 -23.27
CA VAL A 262 -7.69 -11.03 -22.05
C VAL A 262 -8.99 -10.56 -21.40
N PRO A 263 -9.92 -11.47 -21.02
CA PRO A 263 -11.25 -11.10 -20.53
C PRO A 263 -11.23 -10.08 -19.38
N ILE A 264 -10.28 -10.20 -18.45
CA ILE A 264 -10.12 -9.29 -17.31
C ILE A 264 -9.72 -7.87 -17.75
N THR A 265 -8.81 -7.77 -18.71
CA THR A 265 -8.30 -6.51 -19.26
C THR A 265 -9.38 -5.82 -20.08
N ASP A 266 -10.13 -6.58 -20.87
CA ASP A 266 -11.23 -6.04 -21.67
C ASP A 266 -12.39 -5.58 -20.79
N ALA A 267 -12.71 -6.31 -19.72
CA ALA A 267 -13.71 -5.89 -18.75
C ALA A 267 -13.33 -4.57 -18.08
N TRP A 268 -12.06 -4.40 -17.69
CA TRP A 268 -11.60 -3.16 -17.09
C TRP A 268 -11.53 -1.99 -18.09
N LYS A 269 -11.15 -2.25 -19.35
CA LYS A 269 -11.22 -1.25 -20.43
C LYS A 269 -12.64 -0.73 -20.64
N LYS A 270 -13.66 -1.59 -20.51
CA LYS A 270 -15.08 -1.14 -20.56
C LYS A 270 -15.41 -0.17 -19.43
N VAL A 271 -14.92 -0.40 -18.22
CA VAL A 271 -15.08 0.54 -17.09
C VAL A 271 -14.43 1.89 -17.40
N LYS A 272 -13.20 1.88 -17.93
CA LYS A 272 -12.50 3.11 -18.37
C LYS A 272 -13.29 3.90 -19.41
N LEU A 273 -13.78 3.24 -20.46
CA LEU A 273 -14.58 3.87 -21.53
C LEU A 273 -15.92 4.41 -21.02
N ALA A 274 -16.59 3.65 -20.15
CA ALA A 274 -17.83 4.08 -19.52
C ALA A 274 -17.61 5.31 -18.62
N SER A 275 -16.45 5.39 -17.97
CA SER A 275 -16.07 6.53 -17.15
C SER A 275 -15.89 7.81 -17.97
N ALA A 276 -15.19 7.70 -19.10
CA ALA A 276 -14.97 8.82 -20.01
C ALA A 276 -16.30 9.35 -20.60
N SER A 277 -17.20 8.44 -20.99
CA SER A 277 -18.53 8.79 -21.52
C SER A 277 -19.52 9.22 -20.42
N GLY A 278 -19.28 8.84 -19.16
CA GLY A 278 -20.23 9.03 -18.06
C GLY A 278 -21.43 8.07 -18.10
N ASN A 279 -21.31 6.96 -18.83
CA ASN A 279 -22.38 5.99 -18.96
C ASN A 279 -22.39 5.02 -17.78
N GLU A 280 -23.26 5.26 -16.80
CA GLU A 280 -23.37 4.44 -15.59
C GLU A 280 -23.75 2.99 -15.86
N SER A 281 -24.61 2.71 -16.86
CA SER A 281 -25.06 1.34 -17.11
C SER A 281 -23.91 0.49 -17.65
N GLN A 282 -23.14 1.05 -18.60
CA GLN A 282 -21.94 0.41 -19.13
C GLN A 282 -20.86 0.28 -18.06
N GLY A 283 -20.74 1.25 -17.15
CA GLY A 283 -19.81 1.19 -16.02
C GLY A 283 -20.10 0.01 -15.10
N ARG A 284 -21.38 -0.16 -14.70
CA ARG A 284 -21.82 -1.29 -13.86
C ARG A 284 -21.64 -2.63 -14.55
N GLU A 285 -21.96 -2.72 -15.84
CA GLU A 285 -21.80 -3.96 -16.61
C GLU A 285 -20.32 -4.35 -16.73
N GLY A 286 -19.45 -3.38 -17.06
CA GLY A 286 -18.00 -3.57 -17.08
C GLY A 286 -17.46 -4.02 -15.72
N LEU A 287 -17.91 -3.40 -14.63
CA LEU A 287 -17.46 -3.73 -13.28
C LEU A 287 -17.90 -5.14 -12.85
N ARG A 288 -19.14 -5.53 -13.16
CA ARG A 288 -19.63 -6.90 -12.91
C ARG A 288 -18.81 -7.93 -13.67
N SER A 289 -18.50 -7.65 -14.94
CA SER A 289 -17.68 -8.52 -15.77
C SER A 289 -16.26 -8.65 -15.20
N PHE A 290 -15.68 -7.52 -14.77
CA PHE A 290 -14.37 -7.47 -14.15
C PHE A 290 -14.34 -8.27 -12.84
N LEU A 291 -15.31 -8.09 -11.95
CA LEU A 291 -15.43 -8.85 -10.71
C LEU A 291 -15.58 -10.35 -10.95
N SER A 292 -16.36 -10.76 -11.96
CA SER A 292 -16.48 -12.17 -12.35
C SER A 292 -15.12 -12.77 -12.74
N GLU A 293 -14.34 -12.06 -13.54
CA GLU A 293 -12.99 -12.49 -13.94
C GLU A 293 -12.02 -12.53 -12.75
N ILE A 294 -12.08 -11.55 -11.85
CA ILE A 294 -11.30 -11.52 -10.60
C ILE A 294 -11.62 -12.74 -9.74
N GLN A 295 -12.90 -13.09 -9.56
CA GLN A 295 -13.32 -14.26 -8.79
C GLN A 295 -12.90 -15.56 -9.48
N SER A 296 -12.96 -15.64 -10.81
CA SER A 296 -12.44 -16.77 -11.58
C SER A 296 -10.93 -16.93 -11.37
N ALA A 297 -10.16 -15.85 -11.45
CA ALA A 297 -8.72 -15.83 -11.23
C ALA A 297 -8.34 -16.24 -9.79
N LYS A 298 -9.08 -15.80 -8.78
CA LYS A 298 -8.91 -16.19 -7.37
C LYS A 298 -9.01 -17.70 -7.14
N ARG A 299 -9.75 -18.43 -7.98
CA ARG A 299 -9.92 -19.88 -7.89
C ARG A 299 -8.81 -20.68 -8.58
N LYS A 300 -8.03 -20.07 -9.48
CA LYS A 300 -7.02 -20.78 -10.29
C LYS A 300 -5.77 -21.17 -9.50
N GLY A 301 -5.35 -20.33 -8.56
CA GLY A 301 -4.11 -20.57 -7.81
C GLY A 301 -3.79 -19.50 -6.78
N LYS A 302 -2.77 -19.79 -5.95
CA LYS A 302 -2.35 -18.89 -4.86
C LYS A 302 -1.72 -17.60 -5.40
N LEU A 303 -0.97 -17.67 -6.51
CA LEU A 303 -0.34 -16.51 -7.12
C LEU A 303 -1.36 -15.71 -7.94
N GLU A 304 -2.15 -16.39 -8.76
CA GLU A 304 -3.20 -15.80 -9.58
C GLU A 304 -4.23 -15.07 -8.72
N GLY A 305 -4.62 -15.65 -7.58
CA GLY A 305 -5.53 -14.99 -6.66
C GLY A 305 -4.96 -13.75 -5.99
N GLN A 306 -3.63 -13.68 -5.81
CA GLN A 306 -2.98 -12.51 -5.23
C GLN A 306 -2.77 -11.40 -6.27
N LEU A 307 -2.47 -11.77 -7.52
CA LEU A 307 -2.47 -10.84 -8.64
C LEU A 307 -3.87 -10.24 -8.86
N ALA A 308 -4.92 -11.07 -8.79
CA ALA A 308 -6.30 -10.62 -8.90
C ALA A 308 -6.68 -9.69 -7.74
N LEU A 309 -6.32 -10.04 -6.50
CA LEU A 309 -6.56 -9.20 -5.33
C LEU A 309 -5.81 -7.86 -5.41
N ALA A 310 -4.57 -7.86 -5.92
CA ALA A 310 -3.81 -6.63 -6.13
C ALA A 310 -4.50 -5.73 -7.18
N LEU A 311 -4.99 -6.33 -8.27
CA LEU A 311 -5.66 -5.59 -9.34
C LEU A 311 -7.02 -5.02 -8.88
N GLU A 312 -7.79 -5.79 -8.12
CA GLU A 312 -9.05 -5.33 -7.50
C GLU A 312 -8.83 -4.14 -6.56
N ARG A 313 -7.77 -4.19 -5.73
CA ARG A 313 -7.41 -3.08 -4.84
C ARG A 313 -6.96 -1.83 -5.62
N ALA A 314 -6.13 -2.00 -6.65
CA ALA A 314 -5.70 -0.90 -7.49
C ALA A 314 -6.90 -0.25 -8.21
N ALA A 315 -7.79 -1.06 -8.77
CA ALA A 315 -9.02 -0.61 -9.41
C ALA A 315 -9.93 0.19 -8.46
N LYS A 316 -10.10 -0.28 -7.22
CA LYS A 316 -10.86 0.44 -6.19
C LYS A 316 -10.27 1.81 -5.88
N LEU A 317 -8.97 1.85 -5.63
CA LEU A 317 -8.26 3.10 -5.30
C LEU A 317 -8.33 4.08 -6.47
N LEU A 318 -8.25 3.61 -7.71
CA LEU A 318 -8.44 4.44 -8.90
C LEU A 318 -9.87 5.00 -9.00
N LEU A 319 -10.91 4.19 -8.80
CA LEU A 319 -12.30 4.69 -8.79
C LEU A 319 -12.52 5.76 -7.71
N GLU A 320 -11.85 5.63 -6.56
CA GLU A 320 -11.96 6.57 -5.45
C GLU A 320 -11.18 7.87 -5.69
N GLN A 321 -9.96 7.78 -6.22
CA GLN A 321 -9.01 8.89 -6.24
C GLN A 321 -8.94 9.59 -7.59
N ASP A 322 -8.93 8.84 -8.69
CA ASP A 322 -8.69 9.38 -10.02
C ASP A 322 -9.88 10.23 -10.52
N PRO A 323 -9.67 11.52 -10.84
CA PRO A 323 -10.72 12.40 -11.37
C PRO A 323 -11.43 11.85 -12.62
N GLN A 324 -10.76 11.03 -13.43
CA GLN A 324 -11.35 10.38 -14.61
C GLN A 324 -12.54 9.49 -14.24
N TYR A 325 -12.61 9.00 -13.00
CA TYR A 325 -13.71 8.19 -12.49
C TYR A 325 -14.69 8.93 -11.60
N SER A 326 -14.63 10.26 -11.54
CA SER A 326 -15.55 11.09 -10.76
C SER A 326 -17.03 10.74 -10.96
N LYS A 327 -17.45 10.46 -12.20
CA LYS A 327 -18.83 10.07 -12.54
C LYS A 327 -19.22 8.65 -12.10
N LEU A 328 -18.23 7.77 -11.93
CA LEU A 328 -18.42 6.37 -11.54
C LEU A 328 -17.90 6.05 -10.13
N ARG A 329 -17.43 7.04 -9.38
CA ARG A 329 -16.80 6.89 -8.07
C ARG A 329 -17.67 6.12 -7.06
N PHE A 330 -18.99 6.24 -7.16
CA PHE A 330 -19.93 5.52 -6.30
C PHE A 330 -19.83 3.99 -6.46
N LEU A 331 -19.37 3.50 -7.62
CA LEU A 331 -19.16 2.09 -7.91
C LEU A 331 -17.96 1.49 -7.17
N ALA A 332 -17.08 2.30 -6.58
CA ALA A 332 -15.98 1.81 -5.75
C ALA A 332 -16.45 0.97 -4.55
N LYS A 333 -17.70 1.17 -4.11
CA LYS A 333 -18.35 0.39 -3.04
C LYS A 333 -18.66 -1.05 -3.45
N GLU A 334 -18.67 -1.34 -4.75
CA GLU A 334 -18.93 -2.67 -5.30
C GLU A 334 -17.65 -3.52 -5.42
N LEU A 335 -16.47 -2.94 -5.18
CA LEU A 335 -15.14 -3.59 -5.11
C LEU A 335 -14.68 -3.82 -3.66
#